data_AF-A0A174NQ01-F1
#
_entry.id   AF-A0A174NQ01-F1
#
_cell.length_a   1.000
_cell.length_b   1.000
_cell.length_c   1.000
_cell.angle_alpha   90.00
_cell.angle_beta   90.00
_cell.angle_gamma   90.00
#
_symmetry.space_group_name_H-M   'P 1'
#
loop_
_entity.id
_entity.type
_entity.pdbx_description
1 polymer ?
#
loop_
_entity_poly.entity_id
_entity_poly.type
_entity_poly.pdbx_seq_one_letter_code
_entity_poly.pdbx_strand_id
1 'polypeptide(L)' 'MKQKSKYREIRNNYINEEEHKVYIDAWKTGRLNEEGSVIAKIDTKTYEIEYLDERAESDPYAQEVIKETISDLK' A
#
# COMPACT_ATOMS: atom_id res chain seq x y z
N MET A 1 -19.42 1.85 13.14
CA MET A 1 -19.45 1.25 11.79
C MET A 1 -18.00 1.11 11.34
N LYS A 2 -17.52 -0.09 10.98
CA LYS A 2 -16.19 -0.21 10.37
C LYS A 2 -16.22 0.60 9.07
N GLN A 3 -15.38 1.63 8.98
CA GLN A 3 -15.28 2.44 7.77
C GLN A 3 -14.96 1.48 6.62
N LYS A 4 -15.82 1.46 5.61
CA LYS A 4 -15.67 0.51 4.49
C LYS A 4 -14.51 1.01 3.64
N SER A 5 -13.43 0.24 3.59
CA SER A 5 -12.27 0.59 2.77
C SER A 5 -12.69 0.79 1.31
N LYS A 6 -12.04 1.75 0.64
CA LYS A 6 -12.17 1.95 -0.81
C LYS A 6 -11.59 0.78 -1.61
N TYR A 7 -10.64 0.07 -1.01
CA TYR A 7 -9.90 -1.00 -1.66
C TYR A 7 -10.50 -2.34 -1.30
N ARG A 8 -10.57 -3.22 -2.29
CA ARG A 8 -10.98 -4.61 -2.11
C ARG A 8 -9.81 -5.47 -1.63
N GLU A 9 -8.61 -5.14 -2.11
CA GLU A 9 -7.37 -5.86 -1.83
C GLU A 9 -6.21 -4.87 -1.89
N ILE A 10 -5.25 -5.03 -0.97
CA ILE A 10 -4.00 -4.26 -0.93
C ILE A 10 -2.85 -5.25 -0.74
N ARG A 11 -1.76 -5.09 -1.49
CA ARG A 11 -0.57 -5.95 -1.45
C ARG A 11 0.70 -5.11 -1.44
N ASN A 12 1.76 -5.67 -0.85
CA ASN A 12 3.08 -5.05 -0.66
C ASN A 12 4.21 -5.93 -1.24
N ASN A 13 3.90 -6.73 -2.26
CA ASN A 13 4.75 -7.82 -2.72
C ASN A 13 5.83 -7.42 -3.74
N TYR A 14 5.97 -6.12 -4.05
CA TYR A 14 7.00 -5.61 -4.94
C TYR A 14 7.95 -4.67 -4.20
N ILE A 15 9.24 -5.05 -4.21
CA ILE A 15 10.33 -4.26 -3.63
C ILE A 15 11.31 -3.94 -4.76
N ASN A 16 11.56 -2.66 -4.99
CA ASN A 16 12.63 -2.20 -5.85
C ASN A 16 13.89 -1.99 -5.01
N GLU A 17 14.86 -2.88 -5.15
CA GLU A 17 16.12 -2.83 -4.39
C GLU A 17 17.03 -1.67 -4.83
N GLU A 18 16.98 -1.27 -6.11
CA GLU A 18 17.78 -0.15 -6.62
C GLU A 18 17.28 1.20 -6.10
N GLU A 19 15.95 1.38 -6.07
CA GLU A 19 15.32 2.58 -5.52
C GLU A 19 15.13 2.53 -4.00
N HIS A 20 15.37 1.37 -3.37
CA HIS A 20 15.07 1.10 -1.96
C HIS A 20 13.61 1.40 -1.57
N LYS A 21 12.66 0.96 -2.42
CA LYS A 21 11.22 1.23 -2.22
C LYS A 21 10.38 -0.03 -2.23
N VAL A 22 9.47 -0.16 -1.26
CA VAL A 22 8.34 -1.10 -1.34
C VAL A 22 7.14 -0.39 -1.94
N TYR A 23 6.47 -1.05 -2.88
CA TYR A 23 5.29 -0.51 -3.55
C TYR A 23 4.05 -1.17 -2.96
N ILE A 24 3.09 -0.33 -2.60
CA ILE A 24 1.81 -0.76 -2.05
C ILE A 24 0.78 -0.63 -3.17
N ASP A 25 0.39 -1.78 -3.72
CA ASP A 25 -0.60 -1.88 -4.78
C ASP A 25 -1.98 -2.14 -4.20
N ALA A 26 -3.00 -1.57 -4.85
CA ALA A 26 -4.38 -1.80 -4.47
C ALA A 26 -5.29 -2.04 -5.68
N TRP A 27 -6.28 -2.90 -5.46
CA TRP A 27 -7.36 -3.22 -6.38
C TRP A 27 -8.68 -2.74 -5.80
N LYS A 28 -9.50 -2.09 -6.63
CA LYS A 28 -10.81 -1.57 -6.22
C LYS A 28 -11.88 -2.65 -6.35
N THR A 29 -11.68 -3.59 -7.27
CA THR A 29 -12.60 -4.69 -7.54
C THR A 29 -11.87 -6.04 -7.40
N GLY A 30 -12.62 -7.13 -7.31
CA GLY A 30 -12.06 -8.49 -7.28
C GLY A 30 -12.01 -9.14 -8.67
N ARG A 31 -11.93 -8.34 -9.73
CA ARG A 31 -11.96 -8.86 -11.11
C ARG A 31 -10.59 -9.41 -11.47
N LEU A 32 -10.57 -10.58 -12.10
CA LEU A 32 -9.34 -11.30 -12.46
C LEU A 32 -8.38 -10.51 -13.38
N ASN A 33 -8.91 -9.56 -14.15
CA ASN A 33 -8.14 -8.75 -15.11
C ASN A 33 -8.08 -7.27 -14.72
N GLU A 34 -8.34 -6.91 -13.46
CA GLU A 34 -8.13 -5.54 -13.02
C GLU A 34 -6.63 -5.31 -12.82
N GLU A 35 -6.12 -4.24 -13.42
CA GLU A 35 -4.77 -3.77 -13.17
C GLU A 35 -4.71 -3.07 -11.81
N GLY A 36 -3.77 -3.49 -10.97
CA GLY A 36 -3.50 -2.85 -9.68
C GLY A 36 -2.99 -1.44 -9.87
N SER A 37 -3.24 -0.58 -8.89
CA SER A 37 -2.67 0.77 -8.85
C SER A 37 -1.82 0.93 -7.62
N VAL A 38 -0.61 1.49 -7.78
CA VAL A 38 0.24 1.86 -6.65
C VAL A 38 -0.42 3.00 -5.88
N ILE A 39 -0.74 2.79 -4.61
CA ILE A 39 -1.38 3.77 -3.73
C ILE A 39 -0.40 4.42 -2.75
N ALA A 40 0.71 3.75 -2.46
CA ALA A 40 1.79 4.31 -1.66
C ALA A 40 3.12 3.63 -1.99
N LYS A 41 4.22 4.30 -1.66
CA LYS A 41 5.58 3.73 -1.64
C LYS A 41 6.19 3.94 -0.27
N ILE A 42 7.04 3.02 0.17
CA ILE A 42 7.72 3.09 1.46
C ILE A 42 9.22 2.97 1.21
N ASP A 43 9.99 3.94 1.67
CA ASP A 43 11.46 3.86 1.64
C ASP A 43 11.94 2.80 2.64
N THR A 44 12.73 1.83 2.20
CA THR A 44 13.17 0.72 3.06
C THR A 44 14.29 1.10 4.02
N LYS A 45 14.91 2.27 3.84
CA LYS A 45 15.99 2.78 4.71
C LYS A 45 15.47 3.79 5.72
N THR A 46 14.60 4.71 5.30
CA THR A 46 14.08 5.79 6.15
C THR A 46 12.71 5.48 6.73
N TYR A 47 12.00 4.50 6.17
CA TYR A 47 10.60 4.17 6.49
C TYR A 47 9.62 5.33 6.21
N GLU A 48 10.03 6.30 5.40
CA GLU A 48 9.17 7.39 4.94
C GLU A 48 8.16 6.85 3.92
N ILE A 49 6.93 7.40 3.98
CA ILE A 49 5.81 6.97 3.16
C ILE A 49 5.48 8.07 2.14
N GLU A 50 5.47 7.69 0.86
CA GLU A 50 5.02 8.52 -0.26
C GLU A 50 3.62 8.04 -0.67
N TYR A 51 2.57 8.77 -0.27
CA TYR A 51 1.20 8.45 -0.70
C TYR A 51 0.95 8.94 -2.13
N LEU A 52 0.51 8.03 -3.00
CA LEU A 52 0.11 8.33 -4.38
C LEU A 52 -1.41 8.42 -4.55
N ASP A 53 -2.18 7.77 -3.68
CA ASP A 53 -3.62 8.01 -3.51
C ASP A 53 -3.83 8.70 -2.16
N GLU A 54 -4.28 9.96 -2.17
CA GLU A 54 -4.55 10.75 -0.95
C GLU A 54 -5.53 10.03 -0.01
N ARG A 55 -6.40 9.16 -0.54
CA ARG A 55 -7.33 8.39 0.29
C ARG A 55 -6.64 7.28 1.06
N ALA A 56 -5.50 6.76 0.59
CA ALA A 56 -4.74 5.75 1.31
C ALA A 56 -4.18 6.28 2.65
N GLU A 57 -4.00 7.60 2.79
CA GLU A 57 -3.57 8.23 4.03
C GLU A 57 -4.62 8.09 5.16
N SER A 58 -5.90 8.07 4.80
CA SER A 58 -7.01 7.97 5.76
C SER A 58 -7.80 6.66 5.70
N ASP A 59 -7.55 5.80 4.71
CA ASP A 59 -8.21 4.50 4.58
C ASP A 59 -7.66 3.51 5.63
N PRO A 60 -8.50 2.98 6.53
CA PRO A 60 -8.01 2.13 7.62
C PRO A 60 -7.32 0.86 7.16
N TYR A 61 -7.75 0.26 6.04
CA TYR A 61 -7.14 -0.96 5.52
C TYR A 61 -5.78 -0.65 4.89
N ALA A 62 -5.67 0.44 4.13
CA ALA A 62 -4.38 0.87 3.59
C ALA A 62 -3.38 1.19 4.71
N GLN A 63 -3.83 1.91 5.74
CA GLN A 63 -2.99 2.24 6.90
C GLN A 63 -2.55 1.01 7.69
N GLU A 64 -3.41 -0.01 7.81
CA GLU A 64 -3.05 -1.28 8.46
C GLU A 64 -1.92 -1.97 7.69
N VAL A 65 -2.09 -2.19 6.39
CA VAL A 65 -1.07 -2.84 5.54
C VAL A 65 0.24 -2.05 5.49
N ILE A 66 0.18 -0.72 5.41
CA ILE A 66 1.38 0.13 5.42
C ILE A 66 2.14 0.00 6.74
N LYS A 67 1.43 -0.02 7.88
CA LYS A 67 2.04 -0.18 9.20
C LYS A 67 2.65 -1.57 9.38
N GLU A 68 1.96 -2.61 8.94
CA GLU A 68 2.49 -3.99 8.94
C GLU A 68 3.76 -4.05 8.09
N THR A 69 3.72 -3.51 6.86
CA THR A 69 4.88 -3.46 5.98
C THR A 69 6.08 -2.76 6.64
N ILE A 70 5.87 -1.60 7.28
CA ILE A 70 6.95 -0.90 8.01
C ILE A 70 7.46 -1.74 9.19
N SER A 71 6.59 -2.49 9.86
CA SER A 71 6.98 -3.38 10.96
C SER A 71 7.82 -4.55 10.48
N ASP A 72 7.54 -5.11 9.30
CA ASP A 72 8.31 -6.22 8.70
C ASP A 72 9.67 -5.76 8.16
N LEU A 73 9.82 -4.48 7.80
CA LEU A 73 11.07 -3.91 7.30
C LEU A 73 12.05 -3.48 8.43
N LYS A 74 11.63 -3.49 9.69
CA LYS A 74 12.45 -3.12 10.86
C LYS A 74 13.13 -4.32 11.49
#